data_AF-A0A5D3G3T0-F1
#
_entry.id   AF-A0A5D3G3T0-F1
#
_cell.length_a   1.000
_cell.length_b   1.000
_cell.length_c   1.000
_cell.angle_alpha   90.00
_cell.angle_beta   90.00
_cell.angle_gamma   90.00
#
_symmetry.space_group_name_H-M   'P 1'
#
loop_
_entity.id
_entity.type
_entity.pdbx_description
1 polymer ?
#
loop_
_entity_poly.entity_id
_entity_poly.type
_entity_poly.pdbx_seq_one_letter_code
_entity_poly.pdbx_strand_id
1 'polypeptide(L)'
;MMESKRLKELITGDPEIAKCMLNPRDECFDCAVKVARILRANNVRHRIVGMLIWEFFSRSTDTHFVVAVYDLDDSLKRDNPDEPFIVDPTSAQFLECGPLFEFFHDWRCQLIEGTALGRKLIKLKEYDNPCQARHDLGLFYDLPSEFDGGCLTTPIWYIQYRNDTTLAESRDDSSSAKAVVSNVSLFGMPSVIRILMTLRKTFG
;
A
#
# COMPACT_ATOMS: atom_id res chain seq x y z
N MET A 1 -11.36 -19.08 -14.74
CA MET A 1 -11.67 -18.17 -13.61
C MET A 1 -12.28 -16.90 -14.19
N MET A 2 -11.68 -15.72 -14.01
CA MET A 2 -12.04 -14.49 -14.73
C MET A 2 -10.74 -13.85 -15.25
N GLU A 3 -10.78 -13.24 -16.44
CA GLU A 3 -9.66 -12.45 -16.99
C GLU A 3 -9.81 -10.97 -16.60
N SER A 4 -8.67 -10.29 -16.36
CA SER A 4 -8.59 -8.87 -15.96
C SER A 4 -9.41 -7.93 -16.85
N LYS A 5 -9.39 -8.12 -18.17
CA LYS A 5 -10.19 -7.34 -19.12
C LYS A 5 -11.70 -7.46 -18.84
N ARG A 6 -12.20 -8.69 -18.65
CA ARG A 6 -13.62 -8.93 -18.37
C ARG A 6 -14.02 -8.38 -17.00
N LEU A 7 -13.11 -8.41 -16.03
CA LEU A 7 -13.29 -7.75 -14.74
C LEU A 7 -13.39 -6.22 -14.91
N LYS A 8 -12.49 -5.60 -15.69
CA LYS A 8 -12.50 -4.16 -15.99
C LYS A 8 -13.83 -3.76 -16.64
N GLU A 9 -14.30 -4.51 -17.64
CA GLU A 9 -15.61 -4.31 -18.29
C GLU A 9 -16.79 -4.45 -17.31
N LEU A 10 -16.76 -5.46 -16.42
CA LEU A 10 -17.79 -5.68 -15.40
C LEU A 10 -17.86 -4.53 -14.36
N ILE A 11 -16.71 -4.01 -13.94
CA ILE A 11 -16.64 -2.94 -12.93
C ILE A 11 -16.97 -1.57 -13.52
N THR A 12 -16.49 -1.25 -14.73
CA THR A 12 -16.77 0.04 -15.38
C THR A 12 -18.19 0.11 -15.97
N GLY A 13 -18.84 -1.03 -16.18
CA GLY A 13 -20.26 -1.11 -16.57
C GLY A 13 -21.25 -0.87 -15.43
N ASP A 14 -20.82 -0.85 -14.16
CA ASP A 14 -21.70 -0.52 -13.03
C ASP A 14 -21.92 1.01 -12.93
N PRO A 15 -23.18 1.50 -12.91
CA PRO A 15 -23.47 2.92 -12.94
C PRO A 15 -23.15 3.65 -11.63
N GLU A 16 -23.12 2.96 -10.48
CA GLU A 16 -22.70 3.55 -9.20
C GLU A 16 -21.18 3.78 -9.19
N ILE A 17 -20.41 2.86 -9.79
CA ILE A 17 -18.95 2.96 -9.90
C ILE A 17 -18.55 3.96 -10.99
N ALA A 18 -19.23 3.96 -12.14
CA ALA A 18 -19.02 4.97 -13.19
C ALA A 18 -19.24 6.41 -12.68
N LYS A 19 -20.19 6.61 -11.75
CA LYS A 19 -20.36 7.90 -11.07
C LYS A 19 -19.14 8.29 -10.23
N CYS A 20 -18.58 7.35 -9.46
CA CYS A 20 -17.35 7.57 -8.67
C CYS A 20 -16.15 7.88 -9.59
N MET A 21 -16.00 7.16 -10.72
CA MET A 21 -14.94 7.42 -11.70
C MET A 21 -14.99 8.84 -12.28
N LEU A 22 -16.18 9.41 -12.45
CA LEU A 22 -16.38 10.79 -12.92
C LEU A 22 -16.16 11.84 -11.81
N ASN A 23 -16.29 11.47 -10.54
CA ASN A 23 -16.20 12.37 -9.39
C ASN A 23 -15.43 11.66 -8.25
N PRO A 24 -14.10 11.50 -8.37
CA PRO A 24 -13.34 10.51 -7.59
C PRO A 24 -13.01 10.92 -6.15
N ARG A 25 -13.03 12.23 -5.85
CA ARG A 25 -12.72 12.75 -4.51
C ARG A 25 -13.76 12.30 -3.49
N ASP A 26 -13.29 11.88 -2.32
CA ASP A 26 -14.07 11.43 -1.16
C ASP A 26 -14.96 10.17 -1.40
N GLU A 27 -15.15 9.72 -2.64
CA GLU A 27 -15.92 8.52 -3.01
C GLU A 27 -15.09 7.21 -2.95
N CYS A 28 -13.77 7.26 -2.74
CA CYS A 28 -12.88 6.08 -2.84
C CYS A 28 -13.29 4.90 -1.94
N PHE A 29 -13.66 5.15 -0.67
CA PHE A 29 -14.11 4.07 0.24
C PHE A 29 -15.41 3.41 -0.25
N ASP A 30 -16.44 4.20 -0.55
CA ASP A 30 -17.73 3.67 -1.01
C ASP A 30 -17.60 3.03 -2.40
N CYS A 31 -16.69 3.51 -3.25
CA CYS A 31 -16.31 2.88 -4.51
C CYS A 31 -15.67 1.50 -4.28
N ALA A 32 -14.68 1.39 -3.38
CA ALA A 32 -14.05 0.11 -3.04
C ALA A 32 -15.07 -0.89 -2.44
N VAL A 33 -16.04 -0.42 -1.65
CA VAL A 33 -17.16 -1.24 -1.15
C VAL A 33 -18.06 -1.75 -2.29
N LYS A 34 -18.42 -0.89 -3.27
CA LYS A 34 -19.20 -1.28 -4.45
C LYS A 34 -18.44 -2.32 -5.30
N VAL A 35 -17.14 -2.11 -5.54
CA VAL A 35 -16.25 -3.06 -6.24
C VAL A 35 -16.21 -4.41 -5.53
N ALA A 36 -15.98 -4.43 -4.21
CA ALA A 36 -15.96 -5.65 -3.41
C ALA A 36 -17.32 -6.39 -3.40
N ARG A 37 -18.44 -5.66 -3.40
CA ARG A 37 -19.80 -6.22 -3.55
C ARG A 37 -19.95 -7.00 -4.87
N ILE A 38 -19.49 -6.44 -5.98
CA ILE A 38 -19.54 -7.09 -7.31
C ILE A 38 -18.62 -8.31 -7.38
N LEU A 39 -17.37 -8.18 -6.92
CA LEU A 39 -16.39 -9.28 -6.89
C LEU A 39 -16.91 -10.46 -6.06
N ARG A 40 -17.50 -10.18 -4.89
CA ARG A 40 -18.12 -11.21 -4.03
C ARG A 40 -19.30 -11.90 -4.71
N ALA A 41 -20.17 -11.16 -5.39
CA ALA A 41 -21.29 -11.73 -6.13
C ALA A 41 -20.85 -12.61 -7.32
N ASN A 42 -19.64 -12.38 -7.86
CA ASN A 42 -19.04 -13.18 -8.93
C ASN A 42 -18.04 -14.25 -8.41
N ASN A 43 -17.97 -14.46 -7.08
CA ASN A 43 -17.04 -15.39 -6.43
C ASN A 43 -15.56 -15.19 -6.80
N VAL A 44 -15.14 -13.94 -7.04
CA VAL A 44 -13.75 -13.58 -7.34
C VAL A 44 -13.03 -13.22 -6.04
N ARG A 45 -11.82 -13.76 -5.83
CA ARG A 45 -11.02 -13.52 -4.62
C ARG A 45 -10.46 -12.10 -4.60
N HIS A 46 -10.68 -11.39 -3.50
CA HIS A 46 -10.28 -9.99 -3.36
C HIS A 46 -9.96 -9.61 -1.91
N ARG A 47 -9.31 -8.44 -1.76
CA ARG A 47 -9.05 -7.73 -0.50
C ARG A 47 -9.24 -6.24 -0.72
N ILE A 48 -9.80 -5.55 0.26
CA ILE A 48 -9.79 -4.07 0.26
C ILE A 48 -8.41 -3.65 0.76
N VAL A 49 -7.74 -2.77 0.05
CA VAL A 49 -6.44 -2.22 0.45
C VAL A 49 -6.66 -0.80 0.93
N GLY A 50 -6.43 -0.56 2.22
CA GLY A 50 -6.39 0.78 2.78
C GLY A 50 -4.99 1.37 2.60
N MET A 51 -4.94 2.61 2.13
CA MET A 51 -3.72 3.41 1.96
C MET A 51 -3.72 4.61 2.91
N LEU A 52 -2.64 4.79 3.66
CA LEU A 52 -2.35 6.03 4.39
C LEU A 52 -1.17 6.76 3.75
N ILE A 53 -1.32 8.08 3.60
CA ILE A 53 -0.41 8.92 2.82
C ILE A 53 0.04 10.10 3.70
N TRP A 54 1.32 10.16 4.03
CA TRP A 54 1.97 11.25 4.76
C TRP A 54 2.82 12.10 3.81
N GLU A 55 2.58 13.41 3.76
CA GLU A 55 3.44 14.32 3.01
C GLU A 55 4.78 14.56 3.72
N PHE A 56 4.71 14.73 5.03
CA PHE A 56 5.82 14.89 5.97
C PHE A 56 5.44 14.23 7.31
N PHE A 57 6.33 14.25 8.30
CA PHE A 57 6.06 13.73 9.64
C PHE A 57 4.93 14.52 10.33
N SER A 58 3.74 13.90 10.44
CA SER A 58 2.48 14.55 10.75
C SER A 58 1.44 13.54 11.26
N ARG A 59 0.56 13.98 12.18
CA ARG A 59 -0.65 13.24 12.61
C ARG A 59 -1.75 13.19 11.55
N SER A 60 -1.74 14.14 10.61
CA SER A 60 -2.66 14.20 9.48
C SER A 60 -2.14 13.37 8.32
N THR A 61 -3.03 12.60 7.70
CA THR A 61 -2.78 11.76 6.53
C THR A 61 -3.88 11.96 5.49
N ASP A 62 -3.54 11.85 4.20
CA ASP A 62 -4.55 11.60 3.17
C ASP A 62 -4.87 10.09 3.20
N THR A 63 -6.14 9.73 3.01
CA THR A 63 -6.60 8.32 3.01
C THR A 63 -7.07 7.92 1.61
N HIS A 64 -6.80 6.68 1.20
CA HIS A 64 -7.32 6.12 -0.05
C HIS A 64 -7.67 4.63 0.12
N PHE A 65 -8.58 4.14 -0.71
CA PHE A 65 -9.03 2.75 -0.71
C PHE A 65 -9.06 2.22 -2.16
N VAL A 66 -8.42 1.07 -2.36
CA VAL A 66 -8.44 0.33 -3.63
C VAL A 66 -8.83 -1.13 -3.36
N VAL A 67 -9.06 -1.93 -4.40
CA VAL A 67 -9.35 -3.37 -4.24
C VAL A 67 -8.30 -4.19 -4.97
N ALA A 68 -7.57 -5.02 -4.22
CA ALA A 68 -6.69 -6.03 -4.77
C ALA A 68 -7.47 -7.29 -5.12
N VAL A 69 -7.21 -7.86 -6.29
CA VAL A 69 -7.91 -9.02 -6.86
C VAL A 69 -6.89 -10.08 -7.24
N TYR A 70 -7.17 -11.33 -6.89
CA TYR A 70 -6.25 -12.46 -6.97
C TYR A 70 -6.88 -13.58 -7.81
N ASP A 71 -6.08 -14.57 -8.19
CA ASP A 71 -6.51 -15.80 -8.86
C ASP A 71 -7.25 -15.55 -10.21
N LEU A 72 -6.79 -14.55 -10.99
CA LEU A 72 -7.27 -14.27 -12.35
C LEU A 72 -6.59 -15.19 -13.39
N ASP A 73 -7.30 -15.53 -14.47
CA ASP A 73 -6.84 -16.46 -15.52
C ASP A 73 -5.58 -15.96 -16.25
N ASP A 74 -5.37 -14.64 -16.30
CA ASP A 74 -4.23 -14.01 -16.94
C ASP A 74 -3.08 -13.66 -15.99
N SER A 75 -3.27 -13.72 -14.66
CA SER A 75 -2.15 -13.67 -13.69
C SER A 75 -1.14 -14.79 -13.97
N LEU A 76 -1.63 -16.00 -14.24
CA LEU A 76 -0.83 -17.20 -14.54
C LEU A 76 0.05 -17.09 -15.81
N LYS A 77 -0.09 -16.00 -16.58
CA LYS A 77 0.64 -15.72 -17.82
C LYS A 77 1.73 -14.64 -17.63
N ARG A 78 1.86 -14.04 -16.43
CA ARG A 78 2.87 -13.01 -16.07
C ARG A 78 4.07 -13.62 -15.35
N ASP A 79 5.18 -12.90 -15.33
CA ASP A 79 6.43 -13.30 -14.64
C ASP A 79 6.28 -13.40 -13.11
N ASN A 80 5.25 -12.75 -12.54
CA ASN A 80 4.87 -12.85 -11.14
C ASN A 80 3.38 -13.21 -11.02
N PRO A 81 3.01 -14.51 -11.00
CA PRO A 81 1.61 -14.93 -11.03
C PRO A 81 0.84 -14.71 -9.71
N ASP A 82 1.55 -14.51 -8.61
CA ASP A 82 0.99 -14.15 -7.30
C ASP A 82 0.69 -12.64 -7.18
N GLU A 83 1.02 -11.84 -8.21
CA GLU A 83 0.78 -10.40 -8.24
C GLU A 83 -0.73 -10.08 -8.31
N PRO A 84 -1.29 -9.30 -7.36
CA PRO A 84 -2.68 -8.89 -7.43
C PRO A 84 -2.92 -7.88 -8.55
N PHE A 85 -4.08 -8.01 -9.19
CA PHE A 85 -4.66 -6.99 -10.05
C PHE A 85 -5.36 -5.94 -9.19
N ILE A 86 -4.98 -4.67 -9.35
CA ILE A 86 -5.51 -3.56 -8.56
C ILE A 86 -6.61 -2.85 -9.33
N VAL A 87 -7.78 -2.79 -8.70
CA VAL A 87 -8.94 -2.03 -9.15
C VAL A 87 -9.00 -0.74 -8.33
N ASP A 88 -8.67 0.38 -8.98
CA ASP A 88 -8.75 1.72 -8.43
C ASP A 88 -9.52 2.66 -9.37
N PRO A 89 -10.87 2.64 -9.32
CA PRO A 89 -11.69 3.51 -10.17
C PRO A 89 -11.61 4.98 -9.77
N THR A 90 -10.88 5.32 -8.70
CA THR A 90 -10.83 6.64 -8.07
C THR A 90 -9.42 7.24 -8.01
N SER A 91 -8.42 6.59 -8.62
CA SER A 91 -7.04 7.09 -8.77
C SER A 91 -6.97 8.51 -9.35
N ALA A 92 -7.98 8.89 -10.13
CA ALA A 92 -8.19 10.22 -10.70
C ALA A 92 -8.32 11.36 -9.65
N GLN A 93 -8.41 11.05 -8.34
CA GLN A 93 -8.26 12.08 -7.30
C GLN A 93 -6.82 12.58 -7.14
N PHE A 94 -5.84 11.79 -7.59
CA PHE A 94 -4.40 12.12 -7.56
C PHE A 94 -3.77 12.27 -8.96
N LEU A 95 -4.38 11.67 -9.98
CA LEU A 95 -3.89 11.59 -11.36
C LEU A 95 -4.81 12.30 -12.34
N GLU A 96 -4.26 13.02 -13.32
CA GLU A 96 -5.05 13.54 -14.45
C GLU A 96 -5.39 12.45 -15.50
N CYS A 97 -4.72 11.29 -15.48
CA CYS A 97 -4.89 10.23 -16.48
C CYS A 97 -6.13 9.33 -16.29
N GLY A 98 -6.89 9.50 -15.19
CA GLY A 98 -8.14 8.78 -14.97
C GLY A 98 -8.03 7.54 -14.06
N PRO A 99 -8.96 6.57 -14.20
CA PRO A 99 -9.10 5.40 -13.32
C PRO A 99 -8.15 4.25 -13.70
N LEU A 100 -7.48 3.65 -12.70
CA LEU A 100 -6.51 2.57 -12.89
C LEU A 100 -7.11 1.18 -12.65
N PHE A 101 -6.75 0.23 -13.53
CA PHE A 101 -7.18 -1.16 -13.50
C PHE A 101 -6.05 -2.02 -14.07
N GLU A 102 -5.01 -2.24 -13.28
CA GLU A 102 -3.71 -2.77 -13.72
C GLU A 102 -3.11 -3.68 -12.64
N PHE A 103 -2.12 -4.50 -12.98
CA PHE A 103 -1.40 -5.31 -11.99
C PHE A 103 -0.56 -4.43 -11.04
N PHE A 104 -0.28 -4.91 -9.82
CA PHE A 104 0.26 -4.08 -8.74
C PHE A 104 1.52 -3.28 -9.10
N HIS A 105 2.51 -3.85 -9.79
CA HIS A 105 3.67 -3.12 -10.28
C HIS A 105 3.28 -1.99 -11.26
N ASP A 106 2.42 -2.30 -12.23
CA ASP A 106 2.00 -1.37 -13.29
C ASP A 106 1.13 -0.22 -12.74
N TRP A 107 0.23 -0.54 -11.80
CA TRP A 107 -0.55 0.44 -11.00
C TRP A 107 0.37 1.31 -10.15
N ARG A 108 1.34 0.70 -9.44
CA ARG A 108 2.30 1.38 -8.57
C ARG A 108 3.14 2.39 -9.35
N CYS A 109 3.68 1.99 -10.50
CA CYS A 109 4.50 2.87 -11.34
C CYS A 109 3.68 4.05 -11.86
N GLN A 110 2.46 3.82 -12.39
CA GLN A 110 1.58 4.92 -12.81
C GLN A 110 1.20 5.87 -11.66
N LEU A 111 0.88 5.34 -10.47
CA LEU A 111 0.51 6.18 -9.31
C LEU A 111 1.70 6.97 -8.72
N ILE A 112 2.90 6.38 -8.70
CA ILE A 112 4.11 7.02 -8.15
C ILE A 112 4.75 8.00 -9.13
N GLU A 113 4.96 7.58 -10.38
CA GLU A 113 5.72 8.34 -11.38
C GLU A 113 4.84 9.39 -12.07
N GLY A 114 3.52 9.14 -12.17
CA GLY A 114 2.55 10.07 -12.72
C GLY A 114 2.09 11.17 -11.75
N THR A 115 2.58 11.22 -10.50
CA THR A 115 2.12 12.19 -9.48
C THR A 115 3.22 12.72 -8.57
N ALA A 116 2.86 13.68 -7.70
CA ALA A 116 3.70 14.10 -6.58
C ALA A 116 3.78 13.05 -5.43
N LEU A 117 2.96 11.99 -5.45
CA LEU A 117 2.89 11.00 -4.37
C LEU A 117 4.19 10.21 -4.19
N GLY A 118 5.04 10.10 -5.21
CA GLY A 118 6.38 9.51 -5.09
C GLY A 118 7.31 10.22 -4.07
N ARG A 119 6.96 11.44 -3.63
CA ARG A 119 7.64 12.17 -2.55
C ARG A 119 6.98 12.02 -1.18
N LYS A 120 5.73 11.54 -1.13
CA LYS A 120 5.00 11.23 0.10
C LYS A 120 5.39 9.82 0.59
N LEU A 121 5.23 9.56 1.89
CA LEU A 121 5.25 8.21 2.44
C LEU A 121 3.87 7.59 2.28
N ILE A 122 3.78 6.44 1.62
CA ILE A 122 2.54 5.70 1.40
C ILE A 122 2.69 4.34 2.06
N LYS A 123 1.76 3.99 2.96
CA LYS A 123 1.66 2.65 3.55
C LYS A 123 0.34 1.99 3.18
N LEU A 124 0.39 0.68 2.98
CA LEU A 124 -0.73 -0.17 2.56
C LEU A 124 -1.03 -1.23 3.62
N LYS A 125 -2.31 -1.53 3.83
CA LYS A 125 -2.76 -2.73 4.55
C LYS A 125 -3.94 -3.38 3.82
N GLU A 126 -3.91 -4.72 3.73
CA GLU A 126 -5.01 -5.51 3.18
C GLU A 126 -6.05 -5.84 4.27
N TYR A 127 -7.32 -5.86 3.88
CA TYR A 127 -8.46 -6.11 4.77
C TYR A 127 -9.47 -7.07 4.14
N ASP A 128 -9.90 -8.07 4.93
CA ASP A 128 -11.03 -8.96 4.64
C ASP A 128 -12.39 -8.23 4.75
N ASN A 129 -12.44 -7.15 5.54
CA ASN A 129 -13.68 -6.48 5.95
C ASN A 129 -13.58 -4.95 5.74
N PRO A 130 -14.46 -4.31 4.93
CA PRO A 130 -14.48 -2.86 4.77
C PRO A 130 -14.70 -2.08 6.08
N CYS A 131 -15.41 -2.64 7.06
CA CYS A 131 -15.61 -1.97 8.34
C CYS A 131 -14.30 -1.86 9.14
N GLN A 132 -13.42 -2.87 9.05
CA GLN A 132 -12.09 -2.83 9.66
C GLN A 132 -11.20 -1.83 8.92
N ALA A 133 -11.22 -1.85 7.59
CA ALA A 133 -10.47 -0.91 6.75
C ALA A 133 -10.84 0.56 7.09
N ARG A 134 -12.14 0.87 7.20
CA ARG A 134 -12.62 2.21 7.55
C ARG A 134 -12.30 2.60 8.99
N HIS A 135 -12.35 1.65 9.93
CA HIS A 135 -11.98 1.90 11.32
C HIS A 135 -10.51 2.29 11.42
N ASP A 136 -9.61 1.45 10.92
CA ASP A 136 -8.17 1.61 11.11
C ASP A 136 -7.62 2.82 10.35
N LEU A 137 -8.10 3.10 9.13
CA LEU A 137 -7.74 4.33 8.40
C LEU A 137 -8.43 5.59 8.95
N GLY A 138 -9.44 5.43 9.82
CA GLY A 138 -10.07 6.54 10.55
C GLY A 138 -9.35 6.91 11.86
N LEU A 139 -8.29 6.19 12.23
CA LEU A 139 -7.48 6.50 13.41
C LEU A 139 -6.43 7.58 13.09
N PHE A 140 -6.16 8.44 14.06
CA PHE A 140 -4.97 9.28 14.05
C PHE A 140 -3.77 8.48 14.55
N TYR A 141 -2.67 8.57 13.82
CA TYR A 141 -1.39 7.95 14.17
C TYR A 141 -0.40 9.04 14.56
N ASP A 142 0.27 8.88 15.70
CA ASP A 142 1.32 9.79 16.15
C ASP A 142 2.59 9.55 15.33
N LEU A 143 2.88 8.27 15.00
CA LEU A 143 4.02 7.85 14.21
C LEU A 143 3.60 7.00 13.01
N PRO A 144 4.19 7.18 11.80
CA PRO A 144 3.94 6.28 10.66
C PRO A 144 4.34 4.82 10.88
N SER A 145 5.06 4.50 11.97
CA SER A 145 5.38 3.13 12.41
C SER A 145 4.19 2.41 13.08
N GLU A 146 3.26 3.14 13.70
CA GLU A 146 2.12 2.57 14.45
C GLU A 146 1.06 1.94 13.54
N PHE A 147 0.90 2.46 12.32
CA PHE A 147 0.08 1.81 11.29
C PHE A 147 0.80 0.55 10.78
N ASP A 148 0.47 -0.61 11.35
CA ASP A 148 0.98 -1.92 10.91
C ASP A 148 0.57 -2.21 9.46
N GLY A 149 1.47 -1.93 8.51
CA GLY A 149 1.25 -2.01 7.07
C GLY A 149 2.53 -1.83 6.28
N GLY A 150 2.59 -2.38 5.06
CA GLY A 150 3.77 -2.35 4.19
C GLY A 150 3.98 -0.98 3.55
N CYS A 151 5.23 -0.61 3.24
CA CYS A 151 5.54 0.67 2.58
C CYS A 151 5.50 0.52 1.05
N LEU A 152 4.67 1.32 0.37
CA LEU A 152 4.65 1.42 -1.10
C LEU A 152 5.73 2.40 -1.61
N THR A 153 5.99 3.46 -0.84
CA THR A 153 7.09 4.41 -1.02
C THR A 153 7.87 4.57 0.29
N THR A 154 9.13 5.01 0.20
CA THR A 154 9.96 5.34 1.37
C THR A 154 10.74 6.62 1.08
N PRO A 155 10.17 7.82 1.31
CA PRO A 155 10.84 9.08 1.01
C PRO A 155 12.02 9.32 1.95
N ILE A 156 12.97 10.14 1.52
CA ILE A 156 14.24 10.39 2.22
C ILE A 156 14.01 10.85 3.66
N TRP A 157 13.02 11.72 3.91
CA TRP A 157 12.69 12.21 5.25
C TRP A 157 12.27 11.09 6.22
N TYR A 158 11.59 10.06 5.73
CA TYR A 158 11.18 8.92 6.55
C TYR A 158 12.32 7.95 6.81
N ILE A 159 13.24 7.79 5.84
CA ILE A 159 14.49 7.03 6.01
C ILE A 159 15.37 7.71 7.06
N GLN A 160 15.52 9.04 7.00
CA GLN A 160 16.23 9.83 8.00
C GLN A 160 15.60 9.68 9.39
N TYR A 161 14.29 9.95 9.51
CA TYR A 161 13.55 9.81 10.76
C TYR A 161 13.70 8.41 11.41
N ARG A 162 13.55 7.33 10.62
CA ARG A 162 13.74 5.97 11.13
C ARG A 162 15.18 5.75 11.62
N ASN A 163 16.17 6.16 10.84
CA ASN A 163 17.58 6.00 11.22
C ASN A 163 17.92 6.78 12.50
N ASP A 164 17.45 8.03 12.63
CA ASP A 164 17.67 8.86 13.82
C ASP A 164 16.97 8.27 15.06
N THR A 165 15.77 7.69 14.88
CA THR A 165 15.05 6.97 15.95
C THR A 165 15.82 5.73 16.40
N THR A 166 16.24 4.87 15.47
CA THR A 166 17.06 3.68 15.79
C THR A 166 18.43 4.05 16.37
N LEU A 167 18.98 5.21 16.02
CA LEU A 167 20.21 5.77 16.63
C LEU A 167 19.99 6.36 18.04
N ALA A 168 18.76 6.69 18.42
CA ALA A 168 18.40 7.01 19.80
C ALA A 168 18.15 5.72 20.60
N GLU A 169 17.31 4.82 20.11
CA GLU A 169 17.00 3.53 20.72
C GLU A 169 18.29 2.73 21.01
N SER A 170 19.21 2.61 20.05
CA SER A 170 20.49 1.91 20.22
C SER A 170 21.51 2.61 21.14
N ARG A 171 21.24 3.86 21.57
CA ARG A 171 21.99 4.52 22.66
C ARG A 171 21.39 4.18 24.01
N ASP A 172 20.07 4.14 24.13
CA ASP A 172 19.38 3.80 25.38
C ASP A 172 19.48 2.30 25.70
N ASP A 173 19.42 1.43 24.69
CA ASP A 173 19.65 -0.03 24.78
C ASP A 173 21.08 -0.40 25.24
N SER A 174 22.01 0.55 25.29
CA SER A 174 23.30 0.35 25.97
C SER A 174 23.16 0.12 27.49
N SER A 175 21.95 0.27 28.05
CA SER A 175 21.62 0.01 29.45
C SER A 175 20.92 -1.33 29.73
N SER A 176 20.18 -1.93 28.79
CA SER A 176 19.50 -3.22 29.03
C SER A 176 19.09 -3.98 27.76
N ALA A 177 19.56 -5.21 27.58
CA ALA A 177 19.26 -6.04 26.41
C ALA A 177 18.16 -7.10 26.65
N LYS A 178 17.27 -7.29 25.66
CA LYS A 178 16.64 -8.59 25.35
C LYS A 178 16.02 -8.61 23.95
N ALA A 179 16.41 -9.58 23.13
CA ALA A 179 15.86 -9.76 21.79
C ALA A 179 14.54 -10.56 21.79
N VAL A 180 13.63 -10.22 20.88
CA VAL A 180 12.44 -11.01 20.51
C VAL A 180 12.42 -11.16 18.99
N VAL A 181 12.20 -12.38 18.50
CA VAL A 181 12.12 -12.68 17.06
C VAL A 181 10.66 -12.63 16.62
N SER A 182 10.39 -12.00 15.47
CA SER A 182 9.08 -11.99 14.82
C SER A 182 9.21 -12.50 13.38
N ASN A 183 8.32 -13.41 12.98
CA ASN A 183 8.24 -13.97 11.64
C ASN A 183 7.04 -13.38 10.89
N VAL A 184 7.26 -12.65 9.80
CA VAL A 184 6.19 -12.14 8.93
C VAL A 184 6.58 -12.27 7.46
N SER A 185 5.70 -12.87 6.66
CA SER A 185 5.68 -12.78 5.18
C SER A 185 4.70 -11.66 4.82
N LEU A 186 5.03 -10.70 3.94
CA LEU A 186 4.96 -10.90 2.48
C LEU A 186 6.22 -10.49 1.69
N PHE A 187 7.27 -10.00 2.37
CA PHE A 187 8.45 -9.45 1.71
C PHE A 187 9.55 -10.49 1.46
N GLY A 188 9.46 -11.21 0.35
CA GLY A 188 10.61 -11.89 -0.24
C GLY A 188 11.66 -10.87 -0.70
N MET A 189 12.84 -10.88 -0.08
CA MET A 189 13.97 -10.01 -0.44
C MET A 189 14.43 -10.27 -1.89
N PRO A 190 14.88 -9.22 -2.60
CA PRO A 190 16.34 -9.13 -2.76
C PRO A 190 16.90 -7.70 -2.81
N SER A 191 17.88 -7.41 -1.93
CA SER A 191 19.18 -6.82 -2.33
C SER A 191 20.17 -6.80 -1.17
N VAL A 192 21.45 -7.00 -1.47
CA VAL A 192 22.53 -7.10 -0.47
C VAL A 192 23.08 -5.72 -0.12
N ILE A 193 22.91 -5.27 1.12
CA ILE A 193 23.67 -4.15 1.70
C ILE A 193 24.70 -4.73 2.68
N ARG A 194 25.90 -5.03 2.17
CA ARG A 194 27.09 -5.24 3.03
C ARG A 194 27.69 -3.88 3.38
N ILE A 195 27.23 -3.27 4.47
CA ILE A 195 27.96 -2.21 5.16
C ILE A 195 28.58 -2.81 6.41
N LEU A 196 29.92 -2.83 6.47
CA LEU A 196 30.66 -3.21 7.66
C LEU A 196 31.96 -2.40 7.78
N MET A 197 31.78 -1.09 7.95
CA MET A 197 32.62 -0.31 8.86
C MET A 197 32.16 -0.63 10.31
N THR A 198 32.96 -0.53 11.36
CA THR A 198 34.37 -0.07 11.47
C THR A 198 35.12 -1.07 12.40
N LEU A 199 36.11 -0.82 13.26
CA LEU A 199 36.86 0.36 13.75
C LEU A 199 38.26 -0.12 14.17
N ARG A 200 39.26 0.79 14.17
CA ARG A 200 40.54 0.54 14.86
C ARG A 200 40.30 0.32 16.36
N LYS A 201 41.08 -0.57 16.99
CA LYS A 201 41.46 -0.43 18.40
C LYS A 201 42.99 -0.40 18.49
N THR A 202 43.49 0.55 19.28
CA THR A 202 44.90 0.72 19.64
C THR A 202 45.08 0.45 21.13
N PHE A 203 46.29 0.04 21.50
CA PHE A 203 46.75 -0.30 22.87
C PHE A 203 46.22 -1.63 23.45
N GLY A 204 47.11 -2.25 24.24
CA GLY A 204 47.29 -3.69 24.35
C GLY A 204 48.71 -4.02 23.92
#